data_AF-A0A2G9YBV0-F1
#
_entry.id   AF-A0A2G9YBV0-F1
#
_cell.length_a   1.000
_cell.length_b   1.000
_cell.length_c   1.000
_cell.angle_alpha   90.00
_cell.angle_beta   90.00
_cell.angle_gamma   90.00
#
_symmetry.space_group_name_H-M   'P 1'
#
loop_
_entity.id
_entity.type
_entity.pdbx_description
1 polymer ?
#
loop_
_entity_poly.entity_id
_entity_poly.type
_entity_poly.pdbx_seq_one_letter_code
_entity_poly.pdbx_strand_id
1 'polypeptide(L)' 'PAGAEGMVFLPYLTGERTPHANPLARATFFGATSRHTRAYFIRAVLEGVTFALKDTVEIMQELNLPIKEVRISGGG' A
#
# COMPACT_ATOMS: atom_id res chain seq x y z
N PRO A 1 -3.90 -8.68 13.63
CA PRO A 1 -2.61 -9.35 13.39
C PRO A 1 -1.98 -8.81 12.10
N ALA A 2 -0.72 -9.14 11.81
CA ALA A 2 -0.11 -8.79 10.53
C ALA A 2 -0.79 -9.49 9.35
N GLY A 3 -0.86 -8.82 8.21
CA GLY A 3 -1.45 -9.30 6.96
C GLY A 3 -2.98 -9.25 6.91
N ALA A 4 -3.62 -8.55 7.86
CA ALA A 4 -5.07 -8.35 7.95
C ALA A 4 -5.95 -9.61 7.66
N GLU A 5 -5.49 -10.80 8.08
CA GLU A 5 -6.13 -12.11 7.78
C GLU A 5 -6.32 -12.39 6.28
N GLY A 6 -5.36 -11.97 5.47
CA GLY A 6 -5.35 -12.18 4.03
C GLY A 6 -6.11 -11.12 3.23
N MET A 7 -6.69 -10.12 3.89
CA MET A 7 -7.28 -8.97 3.20
C MET A 7 -6.20 -7.98 2.75
N VAL A 8 -6.27 -7.54 1.50
CA VAL A 8 -5.35 -6.57 0.90
C VAL A 8 -6.13 -5.31 0.52
N PHE A 9 -5.54 -4.15 0.76
CA PHE A 9 -6.07 -2.87 0.29
C PHE A 9 -5.17 -2.26 -0.78
N LEU A 10 -5.75 -1.95 -1.94
CA LEU A 10 -5.12 -1.13 -2.97
C LEU A 10 -5.49 0.35 -2.70
N PRO A 11 -4.53 1.26 -2.45
CA PRO A 11 -4.82 2.61 -1.95
C PRO A 11 -5.18 3.64 -3.04
N TYR A 12 -5.52 3.21 -4.25
CA TYR A 12 -5.67 4.07 -5.44
C TYR A 12 -6.98 4.88 -5.48
N LEU A 13 -7.25 5.68 -4.46
CA LEU A 13 -8.50 6.43 -4.29
C LEU A 13 -8.76 7.44 -5.41
N THR A 14 -7.69 8.01 -5.99
CA THR A 14 -7.76 9.08 -7.00
C THR A 14 -7.02 8.72 -8.29
N GLY A 15 -6.89 7.42 -8.58
CA GLY A 15 -5.92 6.93 -9.56
C GLY A 15 -4.51 6.82 -8.98
N GLU A 16 -3.55 6.36 -9.78
CA GLU A 16 -2.16 6.18 -9.36
C GLU A 16 -1.18 6.79 -10.37
N ARG A 17 -0.15 7.47 -9.87
CA ARG A 17 0.97 7.99 -10.67
C ARG A 17 2.14 7.02 -10.65
N THR A 18 2.57 6.62 -9.46
CA THR A 18 3.71 5.71 -9.24
C THR A 18 3.26 4.67 -8.24
N PRO A 19 3.41 3.36 -8.51
CA PRO A 19 4.26 2.77 -9.54
C PRO A 19 3.60 2.57 -10.91
N HIS A 20 2.27 2.60 -11.00
CA HIS A 20 1.56 2.05 -12.17
C HIS A 20 1.17 3.04 -13.28
N ALA A 21 1.30 4.35 -13.07
CA ALA A 21 0.90 5.39 -14.02
C ALA A 21 -0.50 5.19 -14.62
N ASN A 22 -1.49 4.86 -13.78
CA ASN A 22 -2.85 4.54 -14.19
C ASN A 22 -3.89 5.48 -13.53
N PRO A 23 -4.43 6.46 -14.27
CA PRO A 23 -5.45 7.38 -13.73
C PRO A 23 -6.81 6.70 -13.50
N LEU A 24 -7.03 5.51 -14.07
CA LEU A 24 -8.25 4.73 -13.92
C LEU A 24 -8.16 3.73 -12.76
N ALA A 25 -7.03 3.64 -12.06
CA ALA A 25 -6.91 2.81 -10.87
C ALA A 25 -7.91 3.25 -9.79
N ARG A 26 -8.43 2.27 -9.03
CA ARG A 26 -9.44 2.50 -7.99
C ARG A 26 -9.08 1.75 -6.73
N ALA A 27 -9.37 2.37 -5.60
CA ALA A 27 -9.17 1.74 -4.31
C ALA A 27 -10.02 0.47 -4.18
N THR A 28 -9.43 -0.59 -3.64
CA THR A 28 -10.05 -1.92 -3.60
C THR A 28 -9.67 -2.63 -2.32
N PHE A 29 -10.66 -3.16 -1.60
CA PHE A 29 -10.42 -4.20 -0.58
C PHE A 29 -10.60 -5.56 -1.25
N PHE A 30 -9.51 -6.32 -1.37
CA PHE A 30 -9.50 -7.65 -1.94
C PHE A 30 -9.38 -8.70 -0.82
N GLY A 31 -10.18 -9.77 -0.87
CA GLY A 31 -10.15 -10.84 0.12
C GLY A 31 -10.98 -10.59 1.39
N ALA A 32 -11.91 -9.63 1.39
CA ALA A 32 -12.79 -9.39 2.53
C ALA A 32 -13.74 -10.59 2.79
N THR A 33 -13.91 -10.98 4.05
CA THR A 33 -14.83 -12.04 4.50
C THR A 33 -15.61 -11.58 5.72
N SER A 34 -16.66 -12.32 6.11
CA SER A 34 -17.47 -12.04 7.31
C SER A 34 -16.69 -12.11 8.63
N ARG A 35 -15.48 -12.69 8.63
CA ARG A 35 -14.60 -12.74 9.79
C ARG A 35 -13.88 -11.42 10.05
N HIS A 36 -13.79 -10.55 9.04
CA HIS A 36 -13.11 -9.27 9.16
C HIS A 36 -13.97 -8.25 9.90
N THR A 37 -13.56 -7.91 11.10
CA THR A 37 -14.01 -6.74 11.85
C THR A 37 -13.37 -5.46 11.32
N ARG A 38 -13.89 -4.30 11.77
CA ARG A 38 -13.32 -2.97 11.48
C ARG A 38 -11.81 -2.88 11.71
N ALA A 39 -11.28 -3.59 12.71
CA ALA A 39 -9.85 -3.60 13.00
C ALA A 39 -9.01 -4.14 11.83
N TYR A 40 -9.51 -5.14 11.11
CA TYR A 40 -8.83 -5.69 9.93
C TYR A 40 -8.84 -4.72 8.76
N PHE A 41 -9.93 -3.98 8.54
CA PHE A 41 -9.98 -2.94 7.50
C PHE A 41 -8.98 -1.81 7.76
N ILE A 42 -8.90 -1.34 9.01
CA ILE A 42 -7.90 -0.33 9.40
C ILE A 42 -6.48 -0.87 9.15
N ARG A 43 -6.22 -2.12 9.55
CA ARG A 43 -4.93 -2.75 9.34
C ARG A 43 -4.58 -2.88 7.86
N ALA A 44 -5.53 -3.33 7.04
CA ALA A 44 -5.35 -3.47 5.59
C ALA A 44 -5.05 -2.13 4.93
N VAL A 45 -5.69 -1.03 5.37
CA VAL A 45 -5.37 0.32 4.87
C VAL A 45 -3.92 0.70 5.19
N LEU A 46 -3.48 0.54 6.44
CA LEU A 46 -2.12 0.86 6.85
C LEU A 46 -1.08 0.02 6.10
N GLU A 47 -1.33 -1.28 5.96
CA GLU A 47 -0.46 -2.19 5.21
C GLU A 47 -0.47 -1.86 3.71
N GLY A 48 -1.63 -1.61 3.11
CA GLY A 48 -1.78 -1.27 1.70
C GLY A 48 -1.04 0.01 1.30
N VAL A 49 -1.13 1.07 2.12
CA VAL A 49 -0.35 2.30 1.91
C VAL A 49 1.15 2.02 2.02
N THR A 50 1.56 1.22 3.01
CA THR A 50 2.96 0.84 3.19
C THR A 50 3.48 0.02 2.00
N PHE A 51 2.66 -0.86 1.43
CA PHE A 51 3.02 -1.63 0.24
C PHE A 51 3.17 -0.75 -1.00
N ALA A 52 2.28 0.21 -1.23
CA ALA A 52 2.45 1.16 -2.34
C ALA A 52 3.75 1.98 -2.23
N LEU A 53 4.17 2.34 -1.00
CA LEU A 53 5.48 2.96 -0.77
C LEU A 53 6.63 1.99 -1.01
N LYS A 54 6.47 0.72 -0.61
CA LYS A 54 7.46 -0.34 -0.85
C LYS A 54 7.69 -0.55 -2.36
N ASP A 55 6.66 -0.50 -3.19
CA ASP A 55 6.82 -0.63 -4.64
C ASP A 55 7.76 0.45 -5.20
N THR A 56 7.70 1.67 -4.66
CA THR A 56 8.64 2.75 -5.04
C THR A 56 10.07 2.44 -4.62
N VAL A 57 10.25 1.85 -3.43
CA VAL A 57 11.58 1.41 -2.94
C VAL A 57 12.12 0.29 -3.82
N GLU A 58 11.28 -0.66 -4.24
CA GLU A 58 11.68 -1.76 -5.13
C GLU A 58 12.12 -1.24 -6.51
N ILE A 59 11.39 -0.29 -7.10
CA ILE A 59 11.81 0.37 -8.34
C ILE A 59 13.18 1.04 -8.19
N MET A 60 13.43 1.74 -7.08
CA MET A 60 14.75 2.34 -6.82
C MET A 60 15.86 1.29 -6.70
N GLN A 61 15.57 0.13 -6.09
CA GLN A 61 16.51 -0.98 -5.99
C GLN A 61 16.80 -1.61 -7.37
N GLU A 62 15.79 -1.79 -8.21
CA GLU A 62 15.95 -2.27 -9.60
C GLU A 62 16.83 -1.34 -10.43
N LEU A 63 16.76 -0.03 -10.17
CA LEU A 63 17.62 0.98 -10.78
C LEU A 63 19.03 1.05 -10.16
N ASN A 64 19.37 0.14 -9.24
CA ASN A 64 20.64 0.10 -8.50
C ASN A 64 20.95 1.39 -7.71
N LEU A 65 19.91 2.09 -7.24
CA LEU A 65 20.08 3.27 -6.40
C LEU A 65 20.30 2.84 -4.94
N PRO A 66 21.39 3.25 -4.28
CA PRO A 66 21.66 2.85 -2.89
C PRO A 66 20.72 3.59 -1.93
N ILE A 67 19.86 2.85 -1.23
CA ILE A 67 18.97 3.38 -0.19
C ILE A 67 19.59 3.07 1.18
N LYS A 68 20.00 4.11 1.92
CA LYS A 68 20.65 3.97 3.23
C LYS A 68 19.77 4.38 4.41
N GLU A 69 18.80 5.24 4.16
CA GLU A 69 17.92 5.79 5.19
C GLU A 69 16.56 6.16 4.58
N VAL A 70 15.53 6.12 5.41
CA VAL A 70 14.20 6.64 5.09
C VAL A 70 13.92 7.78 6.06
N ARG A 71 13.63 8.97 5.52
CA ARG A 71 13.25 10.14 6.30
C ARG A 71 11.76 10.39 6.13
N ILE A 72 11.04 10.49 7.24
CA ILE A 72 9.59 10.64 7.25
C ILE A 72 9.26 12.05 7.73
N SER A 73 8.43 12.75 6.95
CA SER A 73 7.92 14.08 7.28
C SER A 73 6.48 14.20 6.79
N GLY A 74 5.65 14.92 7.53
CA GLY A 74 4.19 14.93 7.33
C GLY A 74 3.47 14.10 8.40
N GLY A 75 2.14 14.20 8.44
CA GLY A 75 1.30 13.52 9.44
C GLY A 75 0.54 12.30 8.91
N GLY A 76 0.76 11.93 7.65
CA GLY A 76 0.17 10.77 6.98
C GLY A 76 1.18 9.66 6.78
#